data_AF-A0A1J3GQ59-F1
#
_entry.id   AF-A0A1J3GQ59-F1
#
_cell.length_a   1.000
_cell.length_b   1.000
_cell.length_c   1.000
_cell.angle_alpha   90.00
_cell.angle_beta   90.00
_cell.angle_gamma   90.00
#
_symmetry.space_group_name_H-M   'P 1'
#
loop_
_entity.id
_entity.type
_entity.pdbx_description
1 polymer ?
#
loop_
_entity_poly.entity_id
_entity_poly.type
_entity_poly.pdbx_seq_one_letter_code
_entity_poly.pdbx_strand_id
1 'polypeptide(L)'
;VDNAPDALTLKLLKVYPSSYCPVFRFRWIYMLFETITYLRNCNFRFSPTYLPRIKPYLIACVKMENSKDSEIKILGRIVSFVAYNVANGGGGEWSELSDCILKFANDEPRRACLVVLELPLAYGRFINRFANAVLDKAKTVLLAPELVGAKDWGLVLQTAIKIGVLLSDSRNAVETIV
;
A
#
# COMPACT_ATOMS: atom_id res chain seq x y z
N VAL A 1 -13.79 4.51 25.66
CA VAL A 1 -14.70 3.96 24.63
C VAL A 1 -13.86 3.05 23.77
N ASP A 2 -14.17 1.76 23.76
CA ASP A 2 -13.36 0.75 23.08
C ASP A 2 -13.28 1.02 21.58
N ASN A 3 -12.08 1.33 21.10
CA ASN A 3 -11.80 1.32 19.67
C ASN A 3 -11.65 -0.13 19.19
N ALA A 4 -12.72 -0.92 19.31
CA ALA A 4 -12.73 -2.33 18.95
C ALA A 4 -12.20 -2.58 17.52
N PRO A 5 -12.51 -1.75 16.50
CA PRO A 5 -11.94 -1.90 15.16
C PRO A 5 -10.43 -1.64 15.08
N ASP A 6 -9.93 -0.63 15.81
CA ASP A 6 -8.49 -0.31 15.86
C ASP A 6 -7.71 -1.47 16.50
N ALA A 7 -8.21 -1.94 17.65
CA ALA A 7 -7.61 -3.02 18.40
C ALA A 7 -7.65 -4.35 17.64
N LEU A 8 -8.76 -4.64 16.95
CA LEU A 8 -8.90 -5.81 16.09
C LEU A 8 -7.91 -5.76 14.92
N THR A 9 -7.82 -4.62 14.23
CA THR A 9 -6.85 -4.42 13.14
C THR A 9 -5.44 -4.69 13.61
N LEU A 10 -5.04 -4.08 14.74
CA LEU A 10 -3.72 -4.26 15.32
C LEU A 10 -3.45 -5.72 15.70
N LYS A 11 -4.42 -6.42 16.31
CA LYS A 11 -4.28 -7.84 16.68
C LYS A 11 -4.13 -8.73 15.45
N LEU A 12 -4.94 -8.54 14.42
CA LEU A 12 -4.88 -9.36 13.19
C LEU A 12 -3.57 -9.16 12.43
N LEU A 13 -3.06 -7.92 12.35
CA LEU A 13 -1.75 -7.64 11.74
C LEU A 13 -0.59 -8.26 12.52
N LYS A 14 -0.67 -8.35 13.86
CA LYS A 14 0.35 -9.05 14.66
C LYS A 14 0.35 -10.55 14.43
N VAL A 15 -0.82 -11.13 14.23
CA VAL A 15 -1.00 -12.58 14.13
C VAL A 15 -0.66 -13.09 12.72
N TYR A 16 -0.88 -12.30 11.67
CA TYR A 16 -0.54 -12.63 10.27
C TYR A 16 0.90 -13.19 10.09
N PRO A 17 1.98 -12.49 10.50
CA PRO A 17 3.34 -12.97 10.29
C PRO A 17 3.70 -14.18 11.17
N SER A 18 2.97 -14.42 12.27
CA SER A 18 3.19 -15.57 13.16
C SER A 18 2.51 -16.86 12.71
N SER A 19 1.70 -16.82 11.64
CA SER A 19 0.99 -18.01 11.16
C SER A 19 1.91 -18.97 10.41
N TYR A 20 2.09 -20.18 10.94
CA TYR A 20 2.76 -21.26 10.22
C TYR A 20 1.88 -21.88 9.11
N CYS A 21 0.56 -21.70 9.17
CA CYS A 21 -0.37 -22.24 8.17
C CYS A 21 -0.73 -21.16 7.13
N PRO A 22 -0.39 -21.34 5.84
CA PRO A 22 -0.73 -20.39 4.79
C PRO A 22 -2.25 -20.17 4.61
N VAL A 23 -3.06 -21.20 4.88
CA VAL A 23 -4.53 -21.11 4.75
C VAL A 23 -5.10 -20.19 5.82
N PHE A 24 -4.69 -20.36 7.09
CA PHE A 24 -5.13 -19.47 8.16
C PHE A 24 -4.60 -18.06 7.97
N ARG A 25 -3.34 -17.94 7.55
CA ARG A 25 -2.73 -16.65 7.23
C ARG A 25 -3.55 -15.86 6.21
N PHE A 26 -3.90 -16.50 5.09
CA PHE A 26 -4.73 -15.90 4.05
C PHE A 26 -6.13 -15.54 4.58
N ARG A 27 -6.79 -16.45 5.32
CA ARG A 27 -8.12 -16.19 5.89
C ARG A 27 -8.12 -15.00 6.83
N TRP A 28 -7.09 -14.84 7.66
CA TRP A 28 -7.01 -13.73 8.60
C TRP A 28 -6.83 -12.38 7.90
N ILE A 29 -5.93 -12.32 6.91
CA ILE A 29 -5.73 -11.06 6.19
C ILE A 29 -6.93 -10.72 5.31
N TYR A 30 -7.59 -11.72 4.75
CA TYR A 30 -8.83 -11.55 4.00
C TYR A 30 -9.97 -11.04 4.89
N MET A 31 -10.15 -11.62 6.07
CA MET A 31 -11.13 -11.14 7.05
C MET A 31 -10.85 -9.70 7.48
N LEU A 32 -9.57 -9.34 7.69
CA LEU A 32 -9.19 -7.96 7.98
C LEU A 32 -9.54 -7.02 6.82
N PHE A 33 -9.29 -7.44 5.58
CA PHE A 33 -9.64 -6.67 4.40
C PHE A 33 -11.15 -6.45 4.25
N GLU A 34 -11.97 -7.48 4.42
CA GLU A 34 -13.43 -7.36 4.39
C GLU A 34 -13.91 -6.40 5.49
N THR A 35 -13.37 -6.53 6.70
CA THR A 35 -13.67 -5.65 7.83
C THR A 35 -13.31 -4.19 7.51
N ILE A 36 -12.11 -3.95 6.98
CA ILE A 36 -11.65 -2.61 6.60
C ILE A 36 -12.49 -2.02 5.47
N THR A 37 -12.93 -2.84 4.51
CA THR A 37 -13.80 -2.42 3.41
C THR A 37 -15.15 -1.95 3.95
N TYR A 38 -15.76 -2.72 4.86
CA TYR A 38 -16.98 -2.33 5.54
C TYR A 38 -16.79 -1.03 6.33
N LEU A 39 -15.73 -0.93 7.14
CA LEU A 39 -15.42 0.26 7.94
C LEU A 39 -15.23 1.52 7.07
N ARG A 40 -14.55 1.38 5.92
CA ARG A 40 -14.37 2.46 4.94
C ARG A 40 -15.72 3.00 4.47
N ASN A 41 -16.67 2.11 4.15
CA ASN A 41 -18.01 2.50 3.70
C ASN A 41 -18.82 3.20 4.80
N CYS A 42 -18.52 2.91 6.08
CA CYS A 42 -19.10 3.60 7.22
C CYS A 42 -18.36 4.90 7.59
N ASN A 43 -17.46 5.42 6.75
CA ASN A 43 -16.61 6.58 7.03
C ASN A 43 -15.79 6.47 8.32
N PHE A 44 -15.47 5.24 8.75
CA PHE A 44 -14.69 4.99 9.94
C PHE A 44 -13.28 5.58 9.82
N ARG A 45 -12.78 6.15 10.92
CA ARG A 45 -11.41 6.63 11.05
C ARG A 45 -10.69 5.92 12.18
N PHE A 46 -9.48 5.45 11.91
CA PHE A 46 -8.61 4.95 12.97
C PHE A 46 -8.31 6.07 13.96
N SER A 47 -8.26 5.74 15.25
CA SER A 47 -7.80 6.71 16.24
C SER A 47 -6.35 7.13 15.97
N PRO A 48 -6.01 8.42 16.14
CA PRO A 48 -4.64 8.90 16.09
C PRO A 48 -3.69 8.14 17.03
N THR A 49 -4.21 7.59 18.14
CA THR A 49 -3.40 6.79 19.10
C THR A 49 -3.05 5.39 18.60
N TYR A 50 -3.81 4.84 17.65
CA TYR A 50 -3.59 3.51 17.10
C TYR A 50 -2.81 3.52 15.78
N LEU A 51 -2.90 4.59 14.99
CA LEU A 51 -2.18 4.69 13.73
C LEU A 51 -0.66 4.44 13.88
N PRO A 52 0.07 5.06 14.83
CA PRO A 52 1.50 4.79 15.04
C PRO A 52 1.80 3.33 15.39
N ARG A 53 0.83 2.62 15.98
CA ARG A 53 0.97 1.20 16.34
C ARG A 53 0.67 0.31 15.15
N ILE A 54 -0.31 0.64 14.32
CA ILE A 54 -0.72 -0.15 13.15
C ILE A 54 0.35 -0.08 12.04
N LYS A 55 0.88 1.12 11.76
CA LYS A 55 1.85 1.37 10.68
C LYS A 55 3.01 0.35 10.63
N PRO A 56 3.81 0.14 11.69
CA PRO A 56 4.96 -0.74 11.64
C PRO A 56 4.58 -2.21 11.40
N TYR A 57 3.48 -2.70 12.00
CA TYR A 57 3.04 -4.08 11.76
C TYR A 57 2.54 -4.28 10.33
N LEU A 58 1.87 -3.28 9.74
CA LEU A 58 1.45 -3.39 8.36
C LEU A 58 2.66 -3.42 7.40
N ILE A 59 3.66 -2.57 7.63
CA ILE A 59 4.92 -2.63 6.87
C ILE A 59 5.58 -4.01 7.01
N ALA A 60 5.63 -4.56 8.23
CA ALA A 60 6.18 -5.90 8.44
C ALA A 60 5.41 -6.99 7.67
N CYS A 61 4.08 -6.90 7.62
CA CYS A 61 3.25 -7.83 6.84
C CYS A 61 3.53 -7.74 5.33
N VAL A 62 3.68 -6.52 4.79
CA VAL A 62 3.98 -6.30 3.37
C VAL A 62 5.39 -6.78 3.00
N LYS A 63 6.35 -6.65 3.93
CA LYS A 63 7.74 -7.11 3.76
C LYS A 63 7.92 -8.62 3.91
N MET A 64 6.88 -9.35 4.27
CA MET A 64 7.00 -10.77 4.58
C MET A 64 7.35 -11.57 3.31
N GLU A 65 8.47 -12.28 3.38
CA GLU A 65 8.97 -13.11 2.29
C GLU A 65 7.97 -14.21 1.91
N ASN A 66 8.04 -14.68 0.66
CA ASN A 66 7.18 -15.75 0.13
C ASN A 66 5.66 -15.46 0.20
N SER A 67 5.26 -14.19 0.30
CA SER A 67 3.87 -13.76 0.17
C SER A 67 3.40 -13.88 -1.27
N LYS A 68 2.21 -14.44 -1.51
CA LYS A 68 1.62 -14.54 -2.85
C LYS A 68 1.15 -13.17 -3.35
N ASP A 69 1.13 -12.97 -4.66
CA ASP A 69 0.57 -11.74 -5.29
C ASP A 69 -0.82 -11.38 -4.72
N SER A 70 -1.68 -12.37 -4.49
CA SER A 70 -3.03 -12.16 -3.91
C SER A 70 -2.97 -11.61 -2.49
N GLU A 71 -2.04 -12.07 -1.65
CA GLU A 71 -1.85 -11.56 -0.29
C GLU A 71 -1.30 -10.13 -0.33
N ILE A 72 -0.34 -9.86 -1.22
CA ILE A 72 0.21 -8.50 -1.39
C ILE A 72 -0.86 -7.52 -1.86
N LYS A 73 -1.75 -7.91 -2.78
CA LYS A 73 -2.88 -7.06 -3.19
C LYS A 73 -3.83 -6.74 -2.03
N ILE A 74 -4.18 -7.75 -1.24
CA ILE A 74 -5.03 -7.58 -0.04
C ILE A 74 -4.34 -6.63 0.95
N LEU A 75 -3.05 -6.84 1.22
CA LEU A 75 -2.25 -5.96 2.06
C LEU A 75 -2.16 -4.54 1.49
N GLY A 76 -2.01 -4.38 0.18
CA GLY A 76 -2.04 -3.09 -0.52
C GLY A 76 -3.34 -2.32 -0.28
N ARG A 77 -4.48 -3.00 -0.29
CA ARG A 77 -5.78 -2.39 0.05
C ARG A 77 -5.88 -1.96 1.51
N ILE A 78 -5.32 -2.75 2.42
CA ILE A 78 -5.23 -2.40 3.84
C ILE A 78 -4.30 -1.18 4.02
N VAL A 79 -3.14 -1.17 3.34
CA VAL A 79 -2.20 -0.03 3.29
C VAL A 79 -2.91 1.21 2.79
N SER A 80 -3.70 1.07 1.73
CA SER A 80 -4.49 2.17 1.16
C SER A 80 -5.40 2.82 2.18
N PHE A 81 -6.12 2.01 2.96
CA PHE A 81 -7.00 2.52 4.00
C PHE A 81 -6.23 3.21 5.13
N VAL A 82 -5.12 2.63 5.58
CA VAL A 82 -4.30 3.24 6.64
C VAL A 82 -3.64 4.53 6.13
N ALA A 83 -3.10 4.56 4.92
CA ALA A 83 -2.53 5.76 4.31
C ALA A 83 -3.56 6.89 4.22
N TYR A 84 -4.78 6.58 3.79
CA TYR A 84 -5.89 7.53 3.79
C TYR A 84 -6.19 8.10 5.20
N ASN A 85 -6.18 7.26 6.23
CA ASN A 85 -6.36 7.71 7.61
C ASN A 85 -5.19 8.59 8.09
N VAL A 86 -3.97 8.28 7.69
CA VAL A 86 -2.77 9.05 8.05
C VAL A 86 -2.80 10.46 7.41
N ALA A 87 -3.16 10.56 6.13
CA ALA A 87 -3.28 11.86 5.44
C ALA A 87 -4.34 12.77 6.08
N ASN A 88 -5.51 12.20 6.41
CA ASN A 88 -6.62 12.99 6.93
C ASN A 88 -6.57 13.22 8.45
N GLY A 89 -5.73 12.47 9.18
CA GLY A 89 -5.65 12.52 10.64
C GLY A 89 -4.65 13.53 11.20
N GLY A 90 -4.11 14.44 10.37
CA GLY A 90 -3.07 15.40 10.77
C GLY A 90 -1.70 14.77 11.08
N GLY A 91 -1.53 13.46 10.85
CA GLY A 91 -0.35 12.68 11.21
C GLY A 91 0.81 12.72 10.20
N GLY A 92 0.81 13.69 9.30
CA GLY A 92 1.85 13.88 8.28
C GLY A 92 1.90 12.81 7.20
N GLU A 93 3.01 12.76 6.47
CA GLU A 93 3.28 11.76 5.43
C GLU A 93 3.80 10.46 6.07
N TRP A 94 3.41 9.30 5.53
CA TRP A 94 3.89 8.00 6.02
C TRP A 94 5.25 7.63 5.43
N SER A 95 6.31 8.38 5.74
CA SER A 95 7.66 8.19 5.16
C SER A 95 8.16 6.74 5.12
N GLU A 96 7.88 5.95 6.16
CA GLU A 96 8.35 4.57 6.29
C GLU A 96 7.76 3.66 5.20
N LEU A 97 6.53 3.94 4.74
CA LEU A 97 5.93 3.22 3.62
C LEU A 97 6.62 3.60 2.30
N SER A 98 7.09 4.84 2.15
CA SER A 98 7.78 5.33 0.95
C SER A 98 9.11 4.62 0.82
N ASP A 99 9.85 4.58 1.91
CA ASP A 99 11.16 3.92 1.97
C ASP A 99 10.99 2.40 1.73
N CYS A 100 9.90 1.81 2.22
CA CYS A 100 9.55 0.42 1.95
C CYS A 100 9.27 0.16 0.45
N ILE A 101 8.49 1.02 -0.21
CA ILE A 101 8.18 0.90 -1.64
C ILE A 101 9.45 1.13 -2.48
N LEU A 102 10.27 2.12 -2.11
CA LEU A 102 11.55 2.38 -2.78
C LEU A 102 12.46 1.15 -2.71
N LYS A 103 12.55 0.50 -1.54
CA LYS A 103 13.29 -0.76 -1.41
C LYS A 103 12.73 -1.84 -2.33
N PHE A 104 11.41 -2.02 -2.37
CA PHE A 104 10.81 -2.98 -3.31
C PHE A 104 11.06 -2.61 -4.77
N ALA A 105 11.07 -1.33 -5.14
CA ALA A 105 11.36 -0.94 -6.52
C ALA A 105 12.75 -1.41 -6.98
N ASN A 106 13.72 -1.46 -6.05
CA ASN A 106 15.06 -1.93 -6.34
C ASN A 106 15.18 -3.46 -6.31
N ASP A 107 14.62 -4.09 -5.27
CA ASP A 107 14.84 -5.51 -4.98
C ASP A 107 13.76 -6.43 -5.59
N GLU A 108 12.50 -6.01 -5.56
CA GLU A 108 11.32 -6.78 -5.97
C GLU A 108 10.30 -5.90 -6.74
N PRO A 109 10.60 -5.45 -7.98
CA PRO A 109 9.80 -4.43 -8.67
C PRO A 109 8.32 -4.80 -8.83
N ARG A 110 8.02 -6.09 -9.02
CA ARG A 110 6.65 -6.62 -9.07
C ARG A 110 5.88 -6.34 -7.77
N ARG A 111 6.49 -6.55 -6.61
CA ARG A 111 5.88 -6.27 -5.30
C ARG A 111 5.63 -4.77 -5.12
N ALA A 112 6.56 -3.92 -5.55
CA ALA A 112 6.37 -2.47 -5.55
C ALA A 112 5.12 -2.08 -6.36
N CYS A 113 4.98 -2.62 -7.58
CA CYS A 113 3.82 -2.36 -8.43
C CYS A 113 2.50 -2.76 -7.76
N LEU A 114 2.43 -3.95 -7.16
CA LEU A 114 1.23 -4.43 -6.48
C LEU A 114 0.80 -3.54 -5.30
N VAL A 115 1.75 -2.98 -4.55
CA VAL A 115 1.45 -2.05 -3.45
C VAL A 115 1.04 -0.68 -3.98
N VAL A 116 1.77 -0.14 -4.97
CA VAL A 116 1.51 1.19 -5.54
C VAL A 116 0.14 1.30 -6.18
N LEU A 117 -0.31 0.25 -6.89
CA LEU A 117 -1.63 0.24 -7.53
C LEU A 117 -2.79 0.48 -6.56
N GLU A 118 -2.66 -0.02 -5.34
CA GLU A 118 -3.70 0.06 -4.32
C GLU A 118 -3.68 1.41 -3.57
N LEU A 119 -2.63 2.23 -3.71
CA LEU A 119 -2.51 3.50 -2.97
C LEU A 119 -3.66 4.49 -3.31
N PRO A 120 -4.13 5.28 -2.33
CA PRO A 120 -5.14 6.30 -2.57
C PRO A 120 -4.57 7.45 -3.39
N LEU A 121 -5.40 8.10 -4.22
CA LEU A 121 -4.97 9.20 -5.09
C LEU A 121 -4.54 10.47 -4.32
N ALA A 122 -5.16 10.70 -3.15
CA ALA A 122 -4.96 11.90 -2.34
C ALA A 122 -3.65 11.95 -1.52
N TYR A 123 -2.57 11.29 -1.96
CA TYR A 123 -1.37 11.05 -1.13
C TYR A 123 -0.07 11.59 -1.77
N GLY A 124 -0.13 12.75 -2.42
CA GLY A 124 0.82 13.24 -3.43
C GLY A 124 2.31 13.33 -3.09
N ARG A 125 2.73 14.11 -2.09
CA ARG A 125 4.17 14.39 -1.84
C ARG A 125 5.00 13.15 -1.50
N PHE A 126 4.36 12.17 -0.88
CA PHE A 126 4.93 10.87 -0.55
C PHE A 126 5.42 10.11 -1.81
N ILE A 127 4.74 10.25 -2.96
CA ILE A 127 5.10 9.52 -4.19
C ILE A 127 6.47 9.92 -4.73
N ASN A 128 6.89 11.18 -4.55
CA ASN A 128 8.15 11.69 -5.09
C ASN A 128 9.38 10.89 -4.64
N ARG A 129 9.31 10.21 -3.48
CA ARG A 129 10.43 9.42 -2.94
C ARG A 129 10.71 8.13 -3.73
N PHE A 130 9.69 7.52 -4.34
CA PHE A 130 9.84 6.24 -5.04
C PHE A 130 9.40 6.27 -6.49
N ALA A 131 8.69 7.32 -6.94
CA ALA A 131 8.12 7.41 -8.28
C ALA A 131 9.15 7.12 -9.38
N ASN A 132 10.29 7.82 -9.33
CA ASN A 132 11.34 7.67 -10.34
C ASN A 132 11.90 6.25 -10.35
N ALA A 133 12.18 5.67 -9.18
CA ALA A 133 12.68 4.30 -9.09
C ALA A 133 11.70 3.28 -9.69
N VAL A 134 10.40 3.41 -9.40
CA VAL A 134 9.37 2.53 -9.98
C VAL A 134 9.22 2.77 -11.48
N LEU A 135 9.23 4.02 -11.94
CA LEU A 135 9.09 4.39 -13.35
C LEU A 135 10.30 3.96 -14.19
N ASP A 136 11.52 4.05 -13.66
CA ASP A 136 12.73 3.60 -14.34
C ASP A 136 12.68 2.09 -14.58
N LYS A 137 12.28 1.31 -13.57
CA LYS A 137 12.04 -0.13 -13.73
C LYS A 137 10.90 -0.41 -14.68
N ALA A 138 9.82 0.36 -14.60
CA ALA A 138 8.68 0.23 -15.50
C ALA A 138 9.10 0.43 -16.96
N LYS A 139 9.92 1.44 -17.24
CA LYS A 139 10.43 1.74 -18.58
C LYS A 139 11.21 0.57 -19.17
N THR A 140 12.04 -0.12 -18.37
CA THR A 140 12.78 -1.30 -18.87
C THR A 140 11.85 -2.43 -19.33
N VAL A 141 10.74 -2.65 -18.62
CA VAL A 141 9.75 -3.68 -18.97
C VAL A 141 8.87 -3.24 -20.14
N LEU A 142 8.45 -1.97 -20.17
CA LEU A 142 7.54 -1.46 -21.20
C LEU A 142 8.22 -1.33 -22.57
N LEU A 143 9.53 -1.07 -22.61
CA LEU A 143 10.31 -0.95 -23.84
C LEU A 143 10.82 -2.29 -24.41
N ALA A 144 10.73 -3.37 -23.63
CA ALA A 144 11.13 -4.71 -24.05
C ALA A 144 10.05 -5.75 -23.71
N PRO A 145 8.81 -5.60 -24.25
CA PRO A 145 7.69 -6.48 -23.92
C PRO A 145 7.96 -7.94 -24.27
N GLU A 146 8.79 -8.22 -25.28
CA GLU A 146 9.18 -9.57 -25.70
C GLU A 146 9.99 -10.35 -24.65
N LEU A 147 10.61 -9.65 -23.69
CA LEU A 147 11.39 -10.25 -22.61
C LEU A 147 10.54 -10.57 -21.37
N VAL A 148 9.25 -10.24 -21.38
CA VAL A 148 8.39 -10.27 -20.19
C VAL A 148 7.00 -10.86 -20.52
N GLY A 149 6.40 -11.61 -19.60
CA GLY A 149 5.04 -12.11 -19.77
C GLY A 149 4.00 -10.98 -19.80
N ALA A 150 2.94 -11.14 -20.60
CA ALA A 150 1.87 -10.14 -20.77
C ALA A 150 1.24 -9.65 -19.45
N LYS A 151 1.14 -10.54 -18.44
CA LYS A 151 0.63 -10.20 -17.10
C LYS A 151 1.51 -9.18 -16.38
N ASP A 152 2.81 -9.29 -16.54
CA ASP A 152 3.78 -8.43 -15.86
C ASP A 152 3.93 -7.10 -16.61
N TRP A 153 3.83 -7.11 -17.94
CA TRP A 153 3.72 -5.88 -18.74
C TRP A 153 2.48 -5.07 -18.37
N GLY A 154 1.30 -5.71 -18.28
CA GLY A 154 0.06 -5.03 -17.92
C GLY A 154 0.08 -4.45 -16.50
N LEU A 155 0.66 -5.18 -15.54
CA LEU A 155 0.86 -4.70 -14.17
C LEU A 155 1.71 -3.41 -14.14
N VAL A 156 2.82 -3.42 -14.88
CA VAL A 156 3.75 -2.30 -14.96
C VAL A 156 3.08 -1.08 -15.62
N LEU A 157 2.36 -1.27 -16.72
CA LEU A 157 1.65 -0.18 -17.40
C LEU A 157 0.63 0.49 -16.47
N GLN A 158 -0.21 -0.31 -15.80
CA GLN A 158 -1.19 0.23 -14.84
C GLN A 158 -0.50 1.01 -13.71
N THR A 159 0.66 0.53 -13.25
CA THR A 159 1.45 1.19 -12.20
C THR A 159 2.01 2.53 -12.68
N ALA A 160 2.55 2.59 -13.90
CA ALA A 160 3.05 3.82 -14.49
C ALA A 160 1.94 4.87 -14.65
N ILE A 161 0.76 4.46 -15.13
CA ILE A 161 -0.43 5.33 -15.21
C ILE A 161 -0.83 5.82 -13.82
N LYS A 162 -0.89 4.92 -12.83
CA LYS A 162 -1.23 5.26 -11.44
C LYS A 162 -0.28 6.30 -10.86
N ILE A 163 1.03 6.15 -11.06
CA ILE A 163 2.04 7.14 -10.63
C ILE A 163 1.84 8.46 -11.37
N GLY A 164 1.57 8.44 -12.68
CA GLY A 164 1.26 9.64 -13.45
C GLY A 164 0.10 10.45 -12.87
N VAL A 165 -1.03 9.79 -12.59
CA VAL A 165 -2.21 10.42 -11.97
C VAL A 165 -1.86 10.97 -10.58
N LEU A 166 -1.17 10.17 -9.77
CA LEU A 166 -0.73 10.55 -8.42
C LEU A 166 0.17 11.80 -8.42
N LEU A 167 1.09 11.91 -9.40
CA LEU A 167 1.95 13.09 -9.56
C LEU A 167 1.15 14.31 -10.04
N SER A 168 0.22 14.14 -10.98
CA SER A 168 -0.66 15.24 -11.44
C SER A 168 -1.52 15.80 -10.31
N ASP A 169 -2.17 14.94 -9.52
CA ASP A 169 -2.99 15.35 -8.37
C ASP A 169 -2.14 16.10 -7.32
N SER A 170 -0.89 15.66 -7.11
CA SER A 170 0.03 16.33 -6.19
C SER A 170 0.39 17.75 -6.62
N ARG A 171 0.53 18.01 -7.92
CA ARG A 171 0.87 19.35 -8.46
C ARG A 171 -0.32 20.29 -8.37
N ASN A 172 -1.51 19.82 -8.74
CA ASN A 172 -2.75 20.61 -8.66
C ASN A 172 -3.04 21.06 -7.21
N ALA A 173 -2.78 20.20 -6.21
CA ALA A 173 -2.93 20.55 -4.81
C ALA A 173 -1.96 21.65 -4.33
N VAL A 174 -0.76 21.74 -4.92
CA VAL A 174 0.22 22.79 -4.62
C VAL A 174 -0.18 24.11 -5.29
N GLU A 175 -0.66 24.06 -6.53
CA GLU A 175 -1.10 25.25 -7.29
C GLU A 175 -2.35 25.91 -6.68
N THR A 176 -3.19 25.17 -5.96
CA THR A 176 -4.39 25.73 -5.29
C THR A 176 -4.05 26.45 -3.96
N ILE A 177 -2.81 26.33 -3.47
CA ILE A 177 -2.36 26.90 -2.19
C ILE A 177 -1.49 28.17 -2.41
N VAL A 178 -1.26 28.58 -3.67
CA VAL A 178 -0.48 29.78 -4.03
C VAL A 178 -1.40 30.93 -4.45
#